data_AF-A0A060CL01-F1
#
_entry.id   AF-A0A060CL01-F1
#
_cell.length_a   1.000
_cell.length_b   1.000
_cell.length_c   1.000
_cell.angle_alpha   90.00
_cell.angle_beta   90.00
_cell.angle_gamma   90.00
#
_symmetry.space_group_name_H-M   'P 1'
#
loop_
_entity.id
_entity.type
_entity.pdbx_description
1 polymer ?
#
loop_
_entity_poly.entity_id
_entity_poly.type
_entity_poly.pdbx_seq_one_letter_code
_entity_poly.pdbx_strand_id
1 'polypeptide(L)'
;MALTFDDGPGPYTAQLLDELKEKGAHVTFFLVGENAAAYPAIVAREVREGHAIGNHTWAHTDLTQVSTDDALQAVAAADQAIVAAGAPQPTMVRPPYGSQ
;
A
#
# COMPACT_ATOMS: atom_id res chain seq x y z
N MET A 1 8.94 10.12 14.35
CA MET A 1 7.49 10.18 14.05
C MET A 1 7.34 9.83 12.59
N ALA A 2 6.58 8.78 12.26
CA ALA A 2 6.32 8.39 10.87
C ALA A 2 4.84 8.60 10.59
N LEU A 3 4.51 9.49 9.65
CA LEU A 3 3.16 9.54 9.11
C LEU A 3 2.97 8.35 8.18
N THR A 4 1.83 7.70 8.30
CA THR A 4 1.46 6.55 7.48
C THR A 4 0.09 6.77 6.90
N PHE A 5 -0.10 6.41 5.65
CA PHE A 5 -1.38 6.45 4.96
C PHE A 5 -1.75 5.04 4.55
N ASP A 6 -2.96 4.63 4.91
CA ASP A 6 -3.51 3.32 4.60
C ASP A 6 -4.54 3.49 3.45
N ASP A 7 -5.02 2.38 2.88
CA ASP A 7 -6.06 2.29 1.84
C ASP A 7 -5.73 2.85 0.44
N GLY A 8 -4.54 3.42 0.26
CA GLY A 8 -4.07 3.90 -1.03
C GLY A 8 -3.72 2.78 -2.04
N PRO A 9 -3.46 3.12 -3.30
CA PRO A 9 -3.62 4.45 -3.90
C PRO A 9 -5.07 4.72 -4.33
N GLY A 10 -5.46 5.98 -4.38
CA GLY A 10 -6.80 6.41 -4.83
C GLY A 10 -6.75 7.75 -5.57
N PRO A 11 -7.93 8.32 -5.93
CA PRO A 11 -8.01 9.53 -6.76
C PRO A 11 -7.31 10.76 -6.16
N TYR A 12 -7.14 10.81 -4.84
CA TYR A 12 -6.50 11.94 -4.14
C TYR A 12 -5.02 11.72 -3.84
N THR A 13 -4.47 10.52 -4.06
CA THR A 13 -3.08 10.20 -3.69
C THR A 13 -2.08 11.07 -4.46
N ALA A 14 -2.38 11.41 -5.72
CA ALA A 14 -1.53 12.30 -6.51
C ALA A 14 -1.40 13.71 -5.89
N GLN A 15 -2.49 14.27 -5.37
CA GLN A 15 -2.49 15.57 -4.70
C GLN A 15 -1.70 15.49 -3.38
N LEU A 16 -1.90 14.42 -2.61
CA LEU A 16 -1.14 14.19 -1.39
C LEU A 16 0.38 14.14 -1.66
N LEU A 17 0.80 13.46 -2.73
CA LEU A 17 2.21 13.42 -3.14
C LEU A 17 2.76 14.81 -3.48
N ASP A 18 1.97 15.66 -4.12
CA ASP A 18 2.35 17.06 -4.38
C ASP A 18 2.60 17.82 -3.06
N GLU A 19 1.68 17.72 -2.10
CA GLU A 19 1.80 18.38 -0.78
C GLU A 19 2.99 17.85 0.04
N LEU A 20 3.24 16.53 -0.01
CA LEU A 20 4.39 15.91 0.67
C LEU A 20 5.71 16.39 0.08
N LYS A 21 5.78 16.49 -1.25
CA LYS A 21 6.95 17.00 -1.96
C LYS A 21 7.23 18.46 -1.62
N GLU A 22 6.20 19.31 -1.59
CA GLU A 22 6.35 20.71 -1.17
C GLU A 22 6.89 20.85 0.25
N LYS A 23 6.51 19.93 1.13
CA LYS A 23 6.98 19.88 2.53
C LYS A 23 8.31 19.16 2.71
N GLY A 24 8.88 18.56 1.66
CA GLY A 24 10.08 17.72 1.74
C GLY A 24 9.92 16.51 2.67
N ALA A 25 8.71 15.98 2.78
CA ALA A 25 8.36 14.92 3.72
C ALA A 25 8.30 13.55 3.03
N HIS A 26 8.84 12.53 3.69
CA HIS A 26 8.70 11.13 3.28
C HIS A 26 7.82 10.37 4.27
N VAL A 27 6.92 9.55 3.75
CA VAL A 27 5.94 8.76 4.52
C VAL A 27 5.98 7.30 4.11
N THR A 28 5.23 6.46 4.81
CA THR A 28 4.98 5.07 4.41
C THR A 28 3.54 4.91 3.96
N PHE A 29 3.33 4.38 2.76
CA PHE A 29 2.01 4.04 2.24
C PHE A 29 1.76 2.53 2.40
N PHE A 30 0.66 2.14 3.04
CA PHE A 30 0.20 0.75 3.07
C PHE A 30 -0.88 0.58 2.01
N LEU A 31 -0.53 -0.13 0.93
CA LEU A 31 -1.36 -0.20 -0.27
C LEU A 31 -2.29 -1.41 -0.26
N VAL A 32 -3.53 -1.19 -0.67
CA VAL A 32 -4.47 -2.26 -0.97
C VAL A 32 -4.17 -2.81 -2.37
N GLY A 33 -4.11 -4.13 -2.53
CA GLY A 33 -3.69 -4.78 -3.77
C GLY A 33 -4.54 -4.40 -4.99
N GLU A 34 -5.87 -4.36 -4.84
CA GLU A 34 -6.80 -3.92 -5.89
C GLU A 34 -6.52 -2.49 -6.35
N ASN A 35 -6.22 -1.61 -5.40
CA ASN A 35 -5.90 -0.22 -5.66
C ASN A 35 -4.53 -0.07 -6.33
N ALA A 36 -3.53 -0.84 -5.90
CA ALA A 36 -2.21 -0.85 -6.54
C ALA A 36 -2.32 -1.31 -8.02
N ALA A 37 -3.16 -2.31 -8.30
CA ALA A 37 -3.44 -2.77 -9.65
C ALA A 37 -4.21 -1.73 -10.50
N ALA A 38 -5.12 -0.98 -9.88
CA ALA A 38 -5.90 0.07 -10.56
C ALA A 38 -5.08 1.35 -10.84
N TYR A 39 -4.12 1.69 -9.97
CA TYR A 39 -3.35 2.94 -10.03
C TYR A 39 -1.83 2.72 -10.09
N PRO A 40 -1.29 1.91 -11.02
CA PRO A 40 0.13 1.56 -11.01
C PRO A 40 1.06 2.75 -11.22
N ALA A 41 0.63 3.75 -11.98
CA ALA A 41 1.39 4.99 -12.18
C ALA A 41 1.55 5.81 -10.89
N ILE A 42 0.60 5.71 -9.96
CA ILE A 42 0.70 6.38 -8.66
C ILE A 42 1.68 5.63 -7.77
N VAL A 43 1.62 4.30 -7.71
CA VAL A 43 2.59 3.47 -6.96
C VAL A 43 4.02 3.74 -7.42
N ALA A 44 4.27 3.74 -8.73
CA ALA A 44 5.59 4.06 -9.28
C ALA A 44 6.05 5.49 -8.91
N ARG A 45 5.10 6.43 -8.79
CA ARG A 45 5.39 7.80 -8.34
C ARG A 45 5.76 7.83 -6.86
N GLU A 46 5.03 7.11 -6.00
CA GLU A 46 5.32 7.02 -4.56
C GLU A 46 6.77 6.56 -4.33
N VAL A 47 7.20 5.52 -5.04
CA VAL A 47 8.56 4.96 -4.99
C VAL A 47 9.59 5.97 -5.48
N ARG A 48 9.34 6.59 -6.64
CA ARG A 48 10.26 7.57 -7.26
C ARG A 48 10.44 8.82 -6.40
N GLU A 49 9.43 9.19 -5.62
CA GLU A 49 9.48 10.33 -4.69
C GLU A 49 10.05 9.96 -3.31
N GLY A 50 10.53 8.72 -3.14
CA GLY A 50 11.28 8.28 -1.96
C GLY A 50 10.39 7.85 -0.78
N HIS A 51 9.13 7.53 -1.03
CA HIS A 51 8.25 7.00 0.01
C HIS A 51 8.46 5.49 0.20
N ALA A 52 8.22 5.01 1.42
CA ALA A 52 8.23 3.59 1.72
C ALA A 52 6.87 2.97 1.37
N ILE A 53 6.88 1.73 0.89
CA ILE A 53 5.69 0.98 0.50
C ILE A 53 5.52 -0.23 1.40
N GLY A 54 4.33 -0.39 1.95
CA GLY A 54 3.86 -1.54 2.70
C GLY A 54 2.59 -2.13 2.08
N ASN A 55 2.21 -3.30 2.57
CA ASN A 55 1.07 -4.07 2.08
C ASN A 55 -0.12 -3.96 3.06
N HIS A 56 -1.32 -3.70 2.52
CA HIS A 56 -2.58 -3.59 3.26
C HIS A 56 -3.63 -4.64 2.82
N THR A 57 -3.17 -5.81 2.37
CA THR A 57 -3.93 -6.94 1.80
C THR A 57 -4.60 -6.62 0.45
N TRP A 58 -5.14 -7.65 -0.22
CA TRP A 58 -5.69 -7.51 -1.57
C TRP A 58 -6.92 -6.60 -1.64
N ALA A 59 -7.93 -6.86 -0.82
CA ALA A 59 -9.23 -6.19 -0.85
C ALA A 59 -9.65 -5.71 0.56
N HIS A 60 -8.68 -5.21 1.33
CA HIS A 60 -8.89 -4.85 2.75
C HIS A 60 -9.48 -6.04 3.56
N THR A 61 -8.95 -7.24 3.29
CA THR A 61 -9.42 -8.50 3.86
C THR A 61 -9.23 -8.52 5.38
N ASP A 62 -10.31 -8.71 6.14
CA ASP A 62 -10.21 -8.90 7.58
C ASP A 62 -9.57 -10.27 7.88
N LEU A 63 -8.30 -10.24 8.27
CA LEU A 63 -7.50 -11.43 8.54
C LEU A 63 -8.03 -12.27 9.71
N THR A 64 -8.91 -11.72 10.57
CA THR A 64 -9.51 -12.45 11.70
C THR A 64 -10.76 -13.25 11.31
N GLN A 65 -11.31 -12.99 10.14
CA GLN A 65 -12.56 -13.60 9.66
C GLN A 65 -12.35 -14.63 8.55
N VAL A 66 -11.11 -14.87 8.14
CA VAL A 66 -10.76 -15.80 7.07
C VAL A 66 -9.82 -16.91 7.57
N SER A 67 -9.65 -17.96 6.77
CA SER A 67 -8.67 -18.99 7.09
C SER A 67 -7.23 -18.45 6.99
N THR A 68 -6.28 -19.11 7.63
CA THR A 68 -4.86 -18.75 7.52
C THR A 68 -4.37 -18.80 6.06
N ASP A 69 -4.86 -19.76 5.27
CA ASP A 69 -4.49 -19.87 3.85
C ASP A 69 -5.04 -18.70 3.04
N ASP A 70 -6.28 -18.29 3.28
CA ASP A 70 -6.88 -17.13 2.63
C ASP A 70 -6.17 -15.82 3.02
N ALA A 71 -5.78 -15.69 4.29
CA ALA A 71 -5.00 -14.55 4.76
C ALA A 71 -3.64 -14.45 4.04
N LEU A 72 -2.92 -15.57 3.93
CA LEU A 72 -1.65 -15.64 3.22
C LEU A 72 -1.81 -15.33 1.73
N GLN A 73 -2.89 -15.82 1.11
CA GLN A 73 -3.21 -15.51 -0.29
C GLN A 73 -3.52 -14.03 -0.50
N ALA A 74 -4.29 -13.40 0.40
CA ALA A 74 -4.62 -11.98 0.32
C ALA A 74 -3.37 -11.10 0.41
N VAL A 75 -2.42 -11.44 1.28
CA VAL A 75 -1.13 -10.74 1.38
C VAL A 75 -0.30 -10.96 0.11
N ALA A 76 -0.15 -12.21 -0.34
CA ALA A 76 0.66 -12.54 -1.51
C ALA A 76 0.12 -11.90 -2.80
N ALA A 77 -1.20 -11.86 -2.99
CA ALA A 77 -1.83 -11.22 -4.13
C ALA A 77 -1.57 -9.70 -4.14
N ALA A 78 -1.65 -9.06 -2.97
CA ALA A 78 -1.31 -7.64 -2.85
C ALA A 78 0.16 -7.36 -3.16
N ASP A 79 1.08 -8.17 -2.64
CA ASP A 79 2.52 -8.05 -2.94
C ASP A 79 2.78 -8.13 -4.44
N GLN A 80 2.15 -9.08 -5.14
CA GLN A 80 2.29 -9.24 -6.58
C GLN A 80 1.82 -8.00 -7.34
N ALA A 81 0.67 -7.41 -7.00
CA ALA A 81 0.19 -6.19 -7.64
C ALA A 81 1.06 -4.98 -7.35
N ILE A 82 1.54 -4.82 -6.11
CA ILE A 82 2.42 -3.73 -5.71
C ILE A 82 3.75 -3.80 -6.50
N VAL A 83 4.34 -4.99 -6.61
CA VAL A 83 5.56 -5.20 -7.38
C VAL A 83 5.33 -4.96 -8.88
N ALA A 84 4.22 -5.47 -9.43
CA ALA A 84 3.85 -5.25 -10.82
C ALA A 84 3.63 -3.76 -11.15
N ALA A 85 3.20 -2.97 -10.16
CA ALA A 85 3.03 -1.53 -10.25
C ALA A 85 4.34 -0.72 -10.15
N GLY A 86 5.48 -1.39 -9.94
CA GLY A 86 6.82 -0.78 -9.97
C GLY A 86 7.42 -0.46 -8.60
N ALA A 87 6.83 -0.96 -7.51
CA ALA A 87 7.44 -0.89 -6.19
C ALA A 87 8.37 -2.08 -5.91
N PRO A 88 9.36 -1.93 -5.02
CA PRO A 88 10.07 -3.06 -4.44
C PRO A 88 9.10 -4.00 -3.69
N GLN A 89 9.51 -5.25 -3.49
CA GLN A 89 8.78 -6.19 -2.64
C GLN A 89 8.51 -5.57 -1.26
N PRO A 90 7.25 -5.44 -0.82
CA PRO A 90 6.93 -4.95 0.51
C PRO A 90 7.53 -5.87 1.58
N THR A 91 8.10 -5.28 2.64
CA THR A 91 8.62 -6.01 3.81
C THR A 91 7.79 -5.76 5.07
N MET A 92 6.76 -4.91 4.96
CA MET A 92 5.86 -4.54 6.04
C MET A 92 4.42 -4.83 5.60
N VAL A 93 3.69 -5.53 6.45
CA VAL A 93 2.24 -5.70 6.32
C VAL A 93 1.59 -4.95 7.47
N ARG A 94 0.56 -4.16 7.14
CA ARG A 94 -0.37 -3.64 8.14
C ARG A 94 -1.71 -4.32 7.91
N PRO A 95 -2.21 -5.14 8.85
CA PRO A 95 -3.53 -5.74 8.69
C PRO A 95 -4.64 -4.67 8.66
N PRO A 96 -5.65 -4.84 7.81
CA PRO A 96 -6.91 -4.13 7.90
C PRO A 96 -7.50 -4.09 9.31
N TYR A 97 -8.21 -3.02 9.65
CA TYR A 97 -8.90 -2.86 10.95
C TYR A 97 -8.00 -2.87 12.20
N GLY A 98 -6.68 -2.85 12.03
CA GLY A 98 -5.74 -3.02 13.14
C GLY A 98 -5.86 -4.38 13.81
N SER A 99 -6.42 -5.37 13.13
CA SER A 99 -6.55 -6.71 13.66
C SER A 99 -5.18 -7.38 13.72
N GLN A 100 -4.85 -7.96 14.88
CA GLN A 100 -3.57 -8.61 15.16
C GLN A 100 -3.84 -10.01 15.68
#